data_AF-A0A502HR88-F1
#
_entry.id   AF-A0A502HR88-F1
#
_cell.length_a   1.000
_cell.length_b   1.000
_cell.length_c   1.000
_cell.angle_alpha   90.00
_cell.angle_beta   90.00
_cell.angle_gamma   90.00
#
_symmetry.space_group_name_H-M   'P 1'
#
loop_
_entity.id
_entity.type
_entity.pdbx_description
1 polymer ?
#
loop_
_entity_poly.entity_id
_entity_poly.type
_entity_poly.pdbx_seq_one_letter_code
_entity_poly.pdbx_strand_id
1 'polypeptide(L)'
;MNNFRIGAAAAAFILGITARLIFTYLIPPPLPFPIDIVDAFIVLTGAMVAVFSAYEFILVRYRDTAELLPMFSAVIWTVIVSSYLILRYLPAYQTSLSILSTGVFIGMGWWIQAINTAANSRRSHTLNIIMASRTSTEYQQQTRASSKLYLTQVIPPELAEWRTCPQKDEYRYTDVPTDIIDAMNGTVYVLNYFEFLAQGIKYRDLDACLLRECFSGILAGLERRGFHLIIEAQKSDQRNYEGLIALNKEWNGESTVERYRTNPDNSALGTRYPAGEELQNILFAKKPQTTDQPADASGPSLATADGVPVGSAPP
;
A
#
# COMPACT_ATOMS: atom_id res chain seq x y z
N MET A 1 7.28 -2.29 -25.29
CA MET A 1 6.42 -2.91 -26.34
C MET A 1 5.57 -1.91 -27.13
N ASN A 2 5.34 -0.67 -26.68
CA ASN A 2 4.43 0.28 -27.35
C ASN A 2 4.96 0.89 -28.66
N ASN A 3 6.28 1.14 -28.75
CA ASN A 3 6.89 1.77 -29.93
C ASN A 3 6.78 0.93 -31.21
N PHE A 4 6.61 -0.39 -31.08
CA PHE A 4 6.48 -1.29 -32.22
C PHE A 4 5.15 -1.11 -32.97
N ARG A 5 4.04 -0.89 -32.25
CA ARG A 5 2.71 -0.74 -32.85
C ARG A 5 2.60 0.56 -33.65
N ILE A 6 3.10 1.66 -33.06
CA ILE A 6 3.16 2.97 -33.73
C ILE A 6 4.12 2.90 -34.92
N GLY A 7 5.29 2.29 -34.75
CA GLY A 7 6.27 2.11 -35.82
C GLY A 7 5.73 1.31 -37.00
N ALA A 8 5.03 0.20 -36.75
CA ALA A 8 4.41 -0.62 -37.78
C ALA A 8 3.28 0.11 -38.52
N ALA A 9 2.41 0.83 -37.80
CA ALA A 9 1.35 1.63 -38.41
C ALA A 9 1.92 2.80 -39.24
N ALA A 10 2.97 3.47 -38.75
CA ALA A 10 3.64 4.56 -39.46
C ALA A 10 4.35 4.07 -40.71
N ALA A 11 5.04 2.91 -40.65
CA ALA A 11 5.65 2.28 -41.81
C ALA A 11 4.60 1.90 -42.86
N ALA A 12 3.47 1.30 -42.45
CA ALA A 12 2.37 0.98 -43.35
C ALA A 12 1.75 2.23 -44.01
N PHE A 13 1.60 3.32 -43.26
CA PHE A 13 1.11 4.60 -43.79
C PHE A 13 2.06 5.19 -44.83
N ILE A 14 3.38 5.22 -44.55
CA ILE A 14 4.40 5.69 -45.50
C ILE A 14 4.39 4.83 -46.77
N LEU A 15 4.36 3.50 -46.63
CA LEU A 15 4.28 2.58 -47.77
C LEU A 15 3.02 2.82 -48.61
N GLY A 16 1.88 3.10 -47.97
CA GLY A 16 0.63 3.47 -48.67
C GLY A 16 0.78 4.75 -49.49
N ILE A 17 1.34 5.81 -48.92
CA ILE A 17 1.60 7.08 -49.62
C ILE A 17 2.56 6.86 -50.79
N THR A 18 3.66 6.14 -50.58
CA THR A 18 4.63 5.84 -51.63
C THR A 18 3.99 5.04 -52.76
N ALA A 19 3.18 4.01 -52.44
CA ALA A 19 2.44 3.25 -53.43
C ALA A 19 1.48 4.15 -54.23
N ARG A 20 0.73 5.04 -53.57
CA ARG A 20 -0.18 5.99 -54.24
C ARG A 20 0.56 6.91 -55.21
N LEU A 21 1.72 7.43 -54.82
CA LEU A 21 2.55 8.27 -55.69
C LEU A 21 3.06 7.49 -56.91
N ILE A 22 3.54 6.26 -56.72
CA ILE A 22 4.02 5.40 -57.81
C ILE A 22 2.91 5.10 -58.81
N PHE A 23 1.75 4.64 -58.34
CA PHE A 23 0.62 4.30 -59.22
C PHE A 23 -0.03 5.51 -59.90
N THR A 24 0.16 6.72 -59.36
CA THR A 24 -0.40 7.94 -59.96
C THR A 24 0.54 8.58 -61.00
N TYR A 25 1.85 8.54 -60.78
CA TYR A 25 2.81 9.28 -61.62
C TYR A 25 3.73 8.40 -62.49
N LEU A 26 3.99 7.14 -62.10
CA LEU A 26 4.96 6.29 -62.81
C LEU A 26 4.29 5.25 -63.72
N ILE A 27 3.04 4.86 -63.48
CA ILE A 27 2.37 3.79 -64.24
C ILE A 27 1.26 4.39 -65.10
N PRO A 28 1.35 4.31 -66.44
CA PRO A 28 0.29 4.78 -67.31
C PRO A 28 -0.96 3.87 -67.20
N PRO A 29 -2.18 4.41 -67.34
CA PRO A 29 -3.41 3.63 -67.28
C PRO A 29 -3.51 2.61 -68.43
N PRO A 30 -4.24 1.49 -68.26
CA PRO A 30 -5.10 1.13 -67.12
C PRO A 30 -4.37 0.38 -66.00
N LEU A 31 -4.74 0.69 -64.75
CA LEU A 31 -4.23 0.00 -63.57
C LEU A 31 -4.95 -1.35 -63.35
N PRO A 32 -4.27 -2.35 -62.74
CA PRO A 32 -4.87 -3.67 -62.46
C PRO A 32 -5.90 -3.67 -61.32
N PHE A 33 -6.07 -2.56 -60.59
CA PHE A 33 -7.01 -2.42 -59.48
C PHE A 33 -7.51 -0.97 -59.35
N PRO A 34 -8.67 -0.74 -58.70
CA PRO A 34 -9.16 0.60 -58.42
C PRO A 34 -8.30 1.29 -57.37
N ILE A 35 -7.86 2.51 -57.67
CA ILE A 35 -6.93 3.24 -56.81
C ILE A 35 -7.55 3.67 -55.47
N ASP A 36 -8.87 3.61 -55.37
CA ASP A 36 -9.64 3.84 -54.14
C ASP A 36 -9.25 2.87 -53.01
N ILE A 37 -8.79 1.65 -53.34
CA ILE A 37 -8.30 0.69 -52.34
C ILE A 37 -7.04 1.22 -51.64
N VAL A 38 -6.16 1.90 -52.39
CA VAL A 38 -4.94 2.49 -51.85
C VAL A 38 -5.28 3.69 -50.96
N ASP A 39 -6.24 4.52 -51.36
CA ASP A 39 -6.72 5.65 -50.54
C ASP A 39 -7.36 5.16 -49.23
N ALA A 40 -8.17 4.10 -49.28
CA ALA A 40 -8.76 3.49 -48.09
C ALA A 40 -7.69 2.92 -47.14
N PHE A 41 -6.65 2.28 -47.69
CA PHE A 41 -5.52 1.77 -46.92
C PHE A 41 -4.72 2.88 -46.24
N ILE A 42 -4.47 4.01 -46.94
CA ILE A 42 -3.80 5.19 -46.38
C ILE A 42 -4.60 5.75 -45.21
N VAL A 43 -5.92 5.88 -45.37
CA VAL A 43 -6.77 6.42 -44.29
C VAL A 43 -6.82 5.48 -43.09
N LEU A 44 -6.94 4.18 -43.31
CA LEU A 44 -6.96 3.18 -42.24
C LEU A 44 -5.67 3.22 -41.41
N THR A 45 -4.52 3.22 -42.09
CA THR A 45 -3.19 3.24 -41.46
C THR A 45 -2.88 4.59 -40.83
N GLY A 46 -3.22 5.71 -41.49
CA GLY A 46 -3.07 7.06 -40.94
C GLY A 46 -3.92 7.29 -39.69
N ALA A 47 -5.17 6.80 -39.69
CA ALA A 47 -6.03 6.84 -38.52
C ALA A 47 -5.43 6.05 -37.34
N MET A 48 -4.87 4.86 -37.58
CA MET A 48 -4.20 4.09 -36.53
C MET A 48 -3.00 4.84 -35.95
N VAL A 49 -2.16 5.46 -36.79
CA VAL A 49 -1.01 6.26 -36.31
C VAL A 49 -1.47 7.43 -35.45
N ALA A 50 -2.47 8.18 -35.91
CA ALA A 50 -2.99 9.35 -35.18
C ALA A 50 -3.60 8.93 -33.83
N VAL A 51 -4.43 7.88 -33.81
CA VAL A 51 -5.06 7.39 -32.58
C VAL A 51 -4.03 6.82 -31.61
N PHE A 52 -3.06 6.01 -32.07
CA PHE A 52 -2.05 5.44 -31.18
C PHE A 52 -1.07 6.48 -30.64
N SER A 53 -0.69 7.48 -31.43
CA SER A 53 0.16 8.58 -30.95
C SER A 53 -0.56 9.43 -29.89
N ALA A 54 -1.83 9.76 -30.11
CA ALA A 54 -2.67 10.45 -29.12
C ALA A 54 -2.87 9.60 -27.85
N TYR A 55 -3.09 8.29 -28.00
CA TYR A 55 -3.23 7.33 -26.89
C TYR A 55 -2.00 7.35 -25.97
N GLU A 56 -0.80 7.19 -26.52
CA GLU A 56 0.43 7.22 -25.71
C GLU A 56 0.65 8.59 -25.05
N PHE A 57 0.38 9.68 -25.77
CA PHE A 57 0.50 11.03 -25.22
C PHE A 57 -0.41 11.22 -24.01
N ILE A 58 -1.67 10.79 -24.12
CA ILE A 58 -2.65 10.90 -23.02
C ILE A 58 -2.30 9.95 -21.88
N LEU A 59 -1.87 8.72 -22.14
CA LEU A 59 -1.45 7.78 -21.09
C LEU A 59 -0.30 8.32 -20.24
N VAL A 60 0.71 8.90 -20.90
CA VAL A 60 1.88 9.45 -20.21
C VAL A 60 1.50 10.65 -19.35
N ARG A 61 0.55 11.48 -19.82
CA ARG A 61 0.15 12.70 -19.13
C ARG A 61 -0.91 12.49 -18.05
N TYR A 62 -1.86 11.59 -18.29
CA TYR A 62 -3.06 11.37 -17.47
C TYR A 62 -3.23 9.88 -17.18
N ARG A 63 -2.40 9.38 -16.27
CA ARG A 63 -2.37 7.96 -15.90
C ARG A 63 -3.71 7.43 -15.38
N ASP A 64 -4.53 8.30 -14.78
CA ASP A 64 -5.88 7.98 -14.29
C ASP A 64 -6.87 7.58 -15.42
N THR A 65 -6.56 7.87 -16.68
CA THR A 65 -7.42 7.53 -17.84
C THR A 65 -7.17 6.15 -18.42
N ALA A 66 -6.13 5.44 -17.95
CA ALA A 66 -5.59 4.25 -18.61
C ALA A 66 -6.59 3.09 -18.79
N GLU A 67 -7.55 2.93 -17.88
CA GLU A 67 -8.49 1.81 -17.88
C GLU A 67 -9.51 1.88 -19.04
N LEU A 68 -9.94 3.09 -19.40
CA LEU A 68 -11.00 3.31 -20.39
C LEU A 68 -10.49 3.94 -21.69
N LEU A 69 -9.27 4.50 -21.70
CA LEU A 69 -8.66 5.09 -22.89
C LEU A 69 -8.65 4.17 -24.13
N PRO A 70 -8.42 2.83 -24.02
CA PRO A 70 -8.47 1.93 -25.18
C PRO A 70 -9.82 1.92 -25.89
N MET A 71 -10.92 2.01 -25.12
CA MET A 71 -12.28 2.08 -25.66
C MET A 71 -12.47 3.36 -26.47
N PHE A 72 -12.01 4.50 -25.96
CA PHE A 72 -12.11 5.79 -26.67
C PHE A 72 -11.27 5.83 -27.93
N SER A 73 -10.04 5.32 -27.88
CA SER A 73 -9.20 5.18 -29.06
C SER A 73 -9.89 4.36 -30.15
N ALA A 74 -10.56 3.25 -29.78
CA ALA A 74 -11.34 2.46 -30.73
C ALA A 74 -12.52 3.26 -31.31
N VAL A 75 -13.29 3.98 -30.49
CA VAL A 75 -14.41 4.82 -30.96
C VAL A 75 -13.92 5.91 -31.93
N ILE A 76 -12.86 6.67 -31.57
CA ILE A 76 -12.31 7.70 -32.45
C ILE A 76 -11.84 7.10 -33.77
N TRP A 77 -11.15 5.96 -33.73
CA TRP A 77 -10.72 5.27 -34.95
C TRP A 77 -11.91 4.88 -35.83
N THR A 78 -12.98 4.32 -35.26
CA THR A 78 -14.19 3.97 -36.01
C THR A 78 -14.87 5.19 -36.62
N VAL A 79 -14.88 6.34 -35.93
CA VAL A 79 -15.43 7.59 -36.45
C VAL A 79 -14.60 8.09 -37.64
N ILE A 80 -13.27 8.07 -37.56
CA ILE A 80 -12.38 8.49 -38.66
C ILE A 80 -12.59 7.61 -39.90
N VAL A 81 -12.61 6.28 -39.73
CA VAL A 81 -12.80 5.34 -40.84
C VAL A 81 -14.20 5.49 -41.46
N SER A 82 -15.23 5.60 -40.62
CA SER A 82 -16.61 5.80 -41.09
C SER A 82 -16.79 7.15 -41.81
N SER A 83 -16.08 8.19 -41.35
CA SER A 83 -16.08 9.50 -41.98
C SER A 83 -15.58 9.42 -43.42
N TYR A 84 -14.50 8.69 -43.65
CA TYR A 84 -13.96 8.49 -45.00
C TYR A 84 -14.93 7.73 -45.91
N LEU A 85 -15.53 6.63 -45.43
CA LEU A 85 -16.49 5.86 -46.21
C LEU A 85 -17.71 6.69 -46.61
N ILE A 86 -18.27 7.44 -45.66
CA ILE A 86 -19.47 8.26 -45.90
C ILE A 86 -19.16 9.43 -46.85
N LEU A 87 -18.07 10.18 -46.62
CA LEU A 87 -17.73 11.31 -47.48
C LEU A 87 -17.37 10.89 -48.91
N ARG A 88 -16.78 9.70 -49.09
CA ARG A 88 -16.36 9.21 -50.41
C ARG A 88 -17.51 8.57 -51.20
N TYR A 89 -18.30 7.69 -50.56
CA TYR A 89 -19.27 6.85 -51.27
C TYR A 89 -20.73 7.27 -51.06
N LEU A 90 -21.04 7.99 -49.99
CA LEU A 90 -22.41 8.32 -49.60
C LEU A 90 -22.54 9.78 -49.12
N PRO A 91 -22.26 10.78 -49.96
CA PRO A 91 -22.22 12.18 -49.56
C PRO A 91 -23.56 12.70 -49.00
N ALA A 92 -24.68 12.06 -49.35
CA ALA A 92 -26.00 12.36 -48.81
C ALA A 92 -26.09 12.26 -47.27
N TYR A 93 -25.22 11.48 -46.62
CA TYR A 93 -25.21 11.34 -45.15
C TYR A 93 -24.20 12.25 -44.45
N GLN A 94 -23.60 13.23 -45.13
CA GLN A 94 -22.62 14.14 -44.55
C GLN A 94 -23.13 14.87 -43.30
N THR A 95 -24.38 15.33 -43.29
CA THR A 95 -25.00 15.99 -42.13
C THR A 95 -25.14 15.02 -40.95
N SER A 96 -25.54 13.77 -41.21
CA SER A 96 -25.66 12.75 -40.16
C SER A 96 -24.30 12.41 -39.55
N LEU A 97 -23.25 12.34 -40.38
CA LEU A 97 -21.87 12.15 -39.92
C LEU A 97 -21.41 13.30 -39.01
N SER A 98 -21.70 14.55 -39.36
CA SER A 98 -21.32 15.70 -38.54
C SER A 98 -22.01 15.72 -37.17
N ILE A 99 -23.27 15.25 -37.10
CA ILE A 99 -24.01 15.15 -35.85
C ILE A 99 -23.39 14.05 -34.98
N LEU A 100 -23.09 12.89 -35.57
CA LEU A 100 -22.46 11.77 -34.87
C LEU A 100 -21.08 12.17 -34.30
N SER A 101 -20.22 12.77 -35.12
CA SER A 101 -18.88 13.16 -34.68
C SER A 101 -18.94 14.19 -33.55
N THR A 102 -19.83 15.19 -33.67
CA THR A 102 -20.05 16.21 -32.62
C THR A 102 -20.49 15.56 -31.31
N GLY A 103 -21.45 14.63 -31.35
CA GLY A 103 -21.92 13.90 -30.16
C GLY A 103 -20.82 13.10 -29.48
N VAL A 104 -19.95 12.45 -30.26
CA VAL A 104 -18.79 11.71 -29.74
C VAL A 104 -17.81 12.65 -29.02
N PHE A 105 -17.49 13.82 -29.61
CA PHE A 105 -16.61 14.80 -28.97
C PHE A 105 -17.19 15.39 -27.68
N ILE A 106 -18.49 15.71 -27.66
CA ILE A 106 -19.17 16.20 -26.45
C ILE A 106 -19.13 15.13 -25.35
N GLY A 107 -19.49 13.88 -25.68
CA GLY A 107 -19.46 12.77 -24.73
C GLY A 107 -18.07 12.52 -24.14
N MET A 108 -17.02 12.60 -24.97
CA MET A 108 -15.64 12.51 -24.51
C MET A 108 -15.27 13.67 -23.58
N GLY A 109 -15.73 14.89 -23.86
CA GLY A 109 -15.48 16.06 -23.01
C GLY A 109 -16.02 15.86 -21.59
N TRP A 110 -17.28 15.44 -21.45
CA TRP A 110 -17.88 15.16 -20.14
C TRP A 110 -17.21 14.00 -19.41
N TRP A 111 -16.75 13.00 -20.15
CA TRP A 111 -16.04 11.87 -19.56
C TRP A 111 -14.67 12.27 -19.01
N ILE A 112 -13.86 13.02 -19.78
CA ILE A 112 -12.56 13.55 -19.30
C ILE A 112 -12.79 14.40 -18.05
N GLN A 113 -13.84 15.23 -18.07
CA GLN A 113 -14.23 16.04 -16.93
C GLN A 113 -14.58 15.16 -15.71
N ALA A 114 -15.40 14.12 -15.88
CA ALA A 114 -15.76 13.21 -14.79
C ALA A 114 -14.54 12.53 -14.16
N ILE A 115 -13.57 12.10 -14.96
CA ILE A 115 -12.33 11.51 -14.46
C ILE A 115 -11.50 12.53 -13.71
N ASN A 116 -11.30 13.72 -14.27
CA ASN A 116 -10.52 14.77 -13.61
C ASN A 116 -11.17 15.19 -12.29
N THR A 117 -12.50 15.27 -12.25
CA THR A 117 -13.26 15.54 -11.03
C THR A 117 -13.09 14.42 -10.00
N ALA A 118 -13.18 13.15 -10.41
CA ALA A 118 -12.96 12.02 -9.52
C ALA A 118 -11.53 11.98 -8.96
N ALA A 119 -10.51 12.17 -9.82
CA ALA A 119 -9.12 12.23 -9.41
C ALA A 119 -8.85 13.41 -8.46
N ASN A 120 -9.40 14.59 -8.75
CA ASN A 120 -9.27 15.76 -7.88
C ASN A 120 -10.00 15.56 -6.55
N SER A 121 -11.17 14.90 -6.55
CA SER A 121 -11.90 14.55 -5.33
C SER A 121 -11.08 13.60 -4.44
N ARG A 122 -10.46 12.55 -5.00
CA ARG A 122 -9.54 11.67 -4.26
C ARG A 122 -8.37 12.44 -3.66
N ARG A 123 -7.74 13.32 -4.43
CA ARG A 123 -6.62 14.17 -3.95
C ARG A 123 -7.05 15.09 -2.83
N SER A 124 -8.19 15.75 -2.97
CA SER A 124 -8.74 16.63 -1.93
C SER A 124 -9.08 15.87 -0.66
N HIS A 125 -9.73 14.71 -0.77
CA HIS A 125 -10.02 13.85 0.37
C HIS A 125 -8.74 13.40 1.09
N THR A 126 -7.74 12.98 0.32
CA THR A 126 -6.42 12.58 0.85
C THR A 126 -5.72 13.74 1.56
N LEU A 127 -5.72 14.94 0.98
CA LEU A 127 -5.16 16.14 1.61
C LEU A 127 -5.88 16.47 2.93
N ASN A 128 -7.21 16.34 2.98
CA ASN A 128 -7.96 16.56 4.21
C ASN A 128 -7.55 15.57 5.30
N ILE A 129 -7.32 14.30 4.96
CA ILE A 129 -6.82 13.29 5.92
C ILE A 129 -5.41 13.62 6.40
N ILE A 130 -4.50 14.03 5.50
CA ILE A 130 -3.15 14.45 5.85
C ILE A 130 -3.19 15.69 6.78
N MET A 131 -4.05 16.65 6.47
CA MET A 131 -4.21 17.84 7.31
C MET A 131 -4.81 17.48 8.67
N ALA A 132 -5.81 16.61 8.70
CA ALA A 132 -6.45 16.15 9.93
C ALA A 132 -5.47 15.39 10.84
N SER A 133 -4.59 14.54 10.30
CA SER A 133 -3.56 13.89 11.12
C SER A 133 -2.52 14.88 11.64
N ARG A 134 -2.25 15.96 10.91
CA ARG A 134 -1.36 17.04 11.36
C ARG A 134 -1.99 17.96 12.38
N THR A 135 -3.30 18.14 12.41
CA THR A 135 -3.96 19.09 13.34
C THR A 135 -4.72 18.41 14.48
N SER A 136 -5.04 17.11 14.38
CA SER A 136 -5.71 16.36 15.44
C SER A 136 -4.81 16.26 16.68
N THR A 137 -5.33 16.77 17.79
CA THR A 137 -4.69 16.68 19.10
C THR A 137 -4.54 15.23 19.55
N GLU A 138 -5.53 14.39 19.27
CA GLU A 138 -5.56 12.98 19.63
C GLU A 138 -4.46 12.22 18.88
N TYR A 139 -4.38 12.40 17.55
CA TYR A 139 -3.35 11.75 16.75
C TYR A 139 -1.94 12.20 17.16
N GLN A 140 -1.74 13.49 17.40
CA GLN A 140 -0.46 14.02 17.88
C GLN A 140 -0.10 13.47 19.26
N GLN A 141 -1.05 13.41 20.19
CA GLN A 141 -0.82 12.87 21.54
C GLN A 141 -0.42 11.40 21.49
N GLN A 142 -1.15 10.57 20.75
CA GLN A 142 -0.85 9.15 20.60
C GLN A 142 0.49 8.90 19.88
N THR A 143 0.79 9.71 18.87
CA THR A 143 2.09 9.67 18.18
C THR A 143 3.25 10.06 19.11
N ARG A 144 3.06 11.09 19.94
CA ARG A 144 4.06 11.53 20.94
C ARG A 144 4.24 10.48 22.04
N ALA A 145 3.15 9.89 22.53
CA ALA A 145 3.20 8.81 23.51
C ALA A 145 4.01 7.62 22.99
N SER A 146 3.69 7.16 21.77
CA SER A 146 4.45 6.09 21.09
C SER A 146 5.92 6.44 20.91
N SER A 147 6.21 7.65 20.42
CA SER A 147 7.57 8.08 20.09
C SER A 147 8.44 8.41 21.31
N LYS A 148 7.83 8.63 22.49
CA LYS A 148 8.58 8.92 23.73
C LYS A 148 9.51 7.78 24.12
N LEU A 149 9.05 6.53 23.95
CA LEU A 149 9.82 5.33 24.29
C LEU A 149 10.27 4.57 23.03
N TYR A 150 9.41 4.46 22.01
CA TYR A 150 9.61 3.52 20.91
C TYR A 150 10.02 4.17 19.58
N LEU A 151 10.68 5.34 19.62
CA LEU A 151 11.18 5.98 18.39
C LEU A 151 12.30 5.13 17.75
N THR A 152 13.26 4.69 18.56
CA THR A 152 14.40 3.87 18.12
C THR A 152 14.34 2.45 18.65
N GLN A 153 13.51 2.21 19.67
CA GLN A 153 13.39 0.95 20.37
C GLN A 153 12.14 0.18 19.90
N VAL A 154 12.16 -1.14 20.11
CA VAL A 154 11.05 -2.05 19.78
C VAL A 154 10.37 -2.55 21.04
N ILE A 155 9.05 -2.69 20.97
CA ILE A 155 8.24 -3.26 22.05
C ILE A 155 8.59 -4.74 22.23
N PRO A 156 8.99 -5.20 23.44
CA PRO A 156 9.30 -6.60 23.71
C PRO A 156 8.11 -7.53 23.41
N PRO A 157 8.37 -8.78 22.95
CA PRO A 157 7.31 -9.75 22.68
C PRO A 157 6.45 -10.07 23.91
N GLU A 158 7.05 -10.11 25.10
CA GLU A 158 6.37 -10.42 26.36
C GLU A 158 5.31 -9.35 26.69
N LEU A 159 5.63 -8.07 26.47
CA LEU A 159 4.68 -6.97 26.68
C LEU A 159 3.61 -6.93 25.58
N ALA A 160 3.98 -7.25 24.34
CA ALA A 160 3.01 -7.34 23.24
C ALA A 160 1.97 -8.45 23.50
N GLU A 161 2.42 -9.58 24.03
CA GLU A 161 1.56 -10.71 24.38
C GLU A 161 0.70 -10.40 25.61
N TRP A 162 1.28 -9.82 26.67
CA TRP A 162 0.55 -9.33 27.84
C TRP A 162 -0.61 -8.39 27.45
N ARG A 163 -0.37 -7.45 26.54
CA ARG A 163 -1.41 -6.51 26.10
C ARG A 163 -2.59 -7.21 25.41
N THR A 164 -2.30 -8.24 24.62
CA THR A 164 -3.32 -8.98 23.86
C THR A 164 -4.09 -9.93 24.77
N CYS A 165 -3.39 -10.58 25.71
CA CYS A 165 -3.92 -11.61 26.58
C CYS A 165 -3.48 -11.38 28.05
N PRO A 166 -3.99 -10.33 28.72
CA PRO A 166 -3.55 -9.97 30.07
C PRO A 166 -3.97 -10.99 31.15
N GLN A 167 -4.88 -11.90 30.83
CA GLN A 167 -5.45 -12.87 31.75
C GLN A 167 -4.63 -14.16 31.89
N LYS A 168 -3.54 -14.33 31.11
CA LYS A 168 -2.69 -15.52 31.22
C LYS A 168 -2.01 -15.58 32.60
N ASP A 169 -1.89 -16.79 33.15
CA ASP A 169 -1.26 -17.01 34.46
C ASP A 169 0.17 -16.47 34.54
N GLU A 170 0.90 -16.49 33.43
CA GLU A 170 2.27 -15.97 33.29
C GLU A 170 2.36 -14.46 33.59
N TYR A 171 1.28 -13.70 33.40
CA TYR A 171 1.24 -12.26 33.61
C TYR A 171 0.43 -11.83 34.84
N ARG A 172 -0.01 -12.79 35.67
CA ARG A 172 -0.81 -12.50 36.87
C ARG A 172 -0.12 -11.51 37.83
N TYR A 173 1.20 -11.53 37.86
CA TYR A 173 2.01 -10.70 38.74
C TYR A 173 2.63 -9.47 38.05
N THR A 174 2.28 -9.26 36.78
CA THR A 174 2.83 -8.17 35.99
C THR A 174 2.24 -6.83 36.44
N ASP A 175 3.11 -5.85 36.61
CA ASP A 175 2.74 -4.47 36.92
C ASP A 175 3.46 -3.53 35.96
N VAL A 176 2.81 -3.21 34.84
CA VAL A 176 3.40 -2.37 33.79
C VAL A 176 3.24 -0.90 34.16
N PRO A 177 4.34 -0.12 34.18
CA PRO A 177 4.29 1.33 34.35
C PRO A 177 3.33 2.02 33.35
N THR A 178 2.64 3.05 33.82
CA THR A 178 1.60 3.76 33.02
C THR A 178 2.15 4.37 31.75
N ASP A 179 3.39 4.85 31.76
CA ASP A 179 4.06 5.44 30.60
C ASP A 179 4.35 4.42 29.49
N ILE A 180 4.69 3.18 29.85
CA ILE A 180 4.85 2.07 28.91
C ILE A 180 3.48 1.68 28.32
N ILE A 181 2.44 1.60 29.16
CA ILE A 181 1.07 1.33 28.71
C ILE A 181 0.62 2.39 27.69
N ASP A 182 0.82 3.66 28.01
CA ASP A 182 0.46 4.78 27.13
C ASP A 182 1.23 4.74 25.81
N ALA A 183 2.52 4.44 25.84
CA ALA A 183 3.34 4.33 24.64
C ALA A 183 2.93 3.14 23.75
N MET A 184 2.57 2.00 24.35
CA MET A 184 2.05 0.84 23.62
C MET A 184 0.69 1.12 23.00
N ASN A 185 -0.23 1.73 23.77
CA ASN A 185 -1.55 2.10 23.26
C ASN A 185 -1.46 3.15 22.15
N GLY A 186 -0.57 4.13 22.28
CA GLY A 186 -0.29 5.08 21.21
C GLY A 186 0.28 4.42 19.96
N THR A 187 1.16 3.42 20.12
CA THR A 187 1.69 2.66 18.98
C THR A 187 0.58 1.94 18.23
N VAL A 188 -0.34 1.32 18.95
CA VAL A 188 -1.46 0.57 18.36
C VAL A 188 -2.48 1.48 17.71
N TYR A 189 -2.75 2.63 18.33
CA TYR A 189 -3.59 3.66 17.71
C TYR A 189 -3.04 4.07 16.34
N VAL A 190 -1.74 4.34 16.25
CA VAL A 190 -1.10 4.73 14.99
C VAL A 190 -1.05 3.55 13.99
N LEU A 191 -0.82 2.31 14.44
CA LEU A 191 -0.91 1.12 13.59
C LEU A 191 -2.31 0.97 12.98
N ASN A 192 -3.37 1.12 13.78
CA ASN A 192 -4.76 1.03 13.32
C ASN A 192 -5.08 2.15 12.32
N TYR A 193 -4.56 3.36 12.55
CA TYR A 193 -4.71 4.46 11.62
C TYR A 193 -4.10 4.14 10.24
N PHE A 194 -2.89 3.57 10.20
CA PHE A 194 -2.26 3.18 8.94
C PHE A 194 -2.90 1.97 8.27
N GLU A 195 -3.46 1.03 9.03
CA GLU A 195 -4.30 -0.04 8.48
C GLU A 195 -5.54 0.53 7.79
N PHE A 196 -6.21 1.50 8.41
CA PHE A 196 -7.35 2.19 7.78
C PHE A 196 -6.94 2.93 6.50
N LEU A 197 -5.80 3.63 6.51
CA LEU A 197 -5.26 4.26 5.30
C LEU A 197 -4.97 3.24 4.19
N ALA A 198 -4.39 2.08 4.54
CA ALA A 198 -4.10 1.03 3.60
C ALA A 198 -5.37 0.52 2.92
N GLN A 199 -6.46 0.33 3.68
CA GLN A 199 -7.75 -0.04 3.10
C GLN A 199 -8.30 1.07 2.18
N GLY A 200 -8.19 2.35 2.58
CA GLY A 200 -8.61 3.47 1.74
C GLY A 200 -7.84 3.58 0.41
N ILE A 201 -6.55 3.22 0.40
CA ILE A 201 -5.75 3.11 -0.81
C ILE A 201 -6.21 1.91 -1.66
N LYS A 202 -6.40 0.75 -1.02
CA LYS A 202 -6.83 -0.49 -1.68
C LYS A 202 -8.14 -0.33 -2.46
N TYR A 203 -9.10 0.42 -1.92
CA TYR A 203 -10.38 0.70 -2.58
C TYR A 203 -10.35 1.92 -3.51
N ARG A 204 -9.18 2.50 -3.79
CA ARG A 204 -9.00 3.69 -4.64
C ARG A 204 -9.75 4.94 -4.12
N ASP A 205 -10.01 5.05 -2.83
CA ASP A 205 -10.61 6.24 -2.22
C ASP A 205 -9.56 7.30 -1.85
N LEU A 206 -8.29 6.87 -1.76
CA LEU A 206 -7.14 7.71 -1.41
C LEU A 206 -6.08 7.73 -2.51
N ASP A 207 -5.38 8.86 -2.62
CA ASP A 207 -4.24 9.03 -3.52
C ASP A 207 -2.99 8.38 -2.91
N ALA A 208 -2.66 7.20 -3.41
CA ALA A 208 -1.52 6.40 -2.95
C ALA A 208 -0.17 7.13 -3.10
N CYS A 209 0.01 7.87 -4.21
CA CYS A 209 1.27 8.58 -4.48
C CYS A 209 1.49 9.68 -3.46
N LEU A 210 0.46 10.49 -3.20
CA LEU A 210 0.54 11.58 -2.23
C LEU A 210 0.80 11.06 -0.80
N LEU A 211 0.13 9.97 -0.41
CA LEU A 211 0.34 9.36 0.90
C LEU A 211 1.73 8.75 1.05
N ARG A 212 2.27 8.13 0.00
CA ARG A 212 3.63 7.57 -0.01
C ARG A 212 4.68 8.66 0.24
N GLU A 213 4.58 9.79 -0.45
CA GLU A 213 5.51 10.93 -0.27
C GLU A 213 5.44 11.50 1.17
N CYS A 214 4.26 11.47 1.79
CA CYS A 214 4.08 12.01 3.14
C CYS A 214 4.47 11.04 4.26
N PHE A 215 4.24 9.74 4.07
CA PHE A 215 4.23 8.78 5.18
C PHE A 215 5.15 7.56 5.00
N SER A 216 5.79 7.35 3.85
CA SER A 216 6.65 6.17 3.62
C SER A 216 7.68 5.91 4.72
N GLY A 217 8.43 6.94 5.13
CA GLY A 217 9.40 6.82 6.22
C GLY A 217 8.78 6.60 7.60
N ILE A 218 7.61 7.22 7.86
CA ILE A 218 6.88 7.05 9.13
C ILE A 218 6.37 5.61 9.24
N LEU A 219 5.84 5.06 8.15
CA LEU A 219 5.31 3.70 8.09
C LEU A 219 6.38 2.65 8.38
N ALA A 220 7.57 2.78 7.79
CA ALA A 220 8.67 1.85 8.04
C ALA A 220 9.11 1.87 9.52
N GLY A 221 9.24 3.06 10.11
CA GLY A 221 9.58 3.18 11.54
C GLY A 221 8.48 2.62 12.45
N LEU A 222 7.21 2.82 12.07
CA LEU A 222 6.04 2.33 12.79
C LEU A 222 5.93 0.81 12.77
N GLU A 223 6.12 0.16 11.61
CA GLU A 223 6.08 -1.30 11.52
C GLU A 223 7.20 -1.91 12.37
N ARG A 224 8.41 -1.35 12.32
CA ARG A 224 9.54 -1.83 13.13
C ARG A 224 9.25 -1.78 14.62
N ARG A 225 8.78 -0.63 15.14
CA ARG A 225 8.52 -0.46 16.59
C ARG A 225 7.33 -1.29 17.07
N GLY A 226 6.32 -1.43 16.22
CA GLY A 226 5.09 -2.18 16.48
C GLY A 226 5.16 -3.65 16.08
N PHE A 227 6.32 -4.13 15.65
CA PHE A 227 6.49 -5.45 15.04
C PHE A 227 5.90 -6.57 15.89
N HIS A 228 6.28 -6.66 17.17
CA HIS A 228 5.79 -7.71 18.05
C HIS A 228 4.28 -7.58 18.32
N LEU A 229 3.72 -6.37 18.35
CA LEU A 229 2.27 -6.19 18.46
C LEU A 229 1.52 -6.71 17.23
N ILE A 230 2.07 -6.50 16.04
CA ILE A 230 1.49 -6.98 14.78
C ILE A 230 1.49 -8.52 14.76
N ILE A 231 2.63 -9.13 15.11
CA ILE A 231 2.75 -10.60 15.16
C ILE A 231 1.77 -11.20 16.17
N GLU A 232 1.67 -10.64 17.38
CA GLU A 232 0.73 -11.12 18.40
C GLU A 232 -0.73 -10.97 17.94
N ALA A 233 -1.10 -9.84 17.33
CA ALA A 233 -2.45 -9.65 16.79
C ALA A 233 -2.77 -10.66 15.67
N GLN A 234 -1.77 -11.04 14.87
CA GLN A 234 -1.93 -12.03 13.79
C GLN A 234 -2.10 -13.46 14.26
N LYS A 235 -1.68 -13.79 15.49
CA LYS A 235 -1.98 -15.10 16.09
C LYS A 235 -3.49 -15.31 16.27
N SER A 236 -4.24 -14.24 16.49
CA SER A 236 -5.70 -14.28 16.62
C SER A 236 -6.39 -14.26 15.27
N ASP A 237 -6.01 -13.33 14.39
CA ASP A 237 -6.48 -13.26 13.01
C ASP A 237 -5.34 -12.82 12.09
N GLN A 238 -4.96 -13.70 11.16
CA GLN A 238 -3.87 -13.47 10.21
C GLN A 238 -4.09 -12.22 9.33
N ARG A 239 -5.33 -11.76 9.18
CA ARG A 239 -5.69 -10.56 8.39
C ARG A 239 -5.40 -9.26 9.13
N ASN A 240 -5.14 -9.30 10.44
CA ASN A 240 -4.78 -8.10 11.19
C ASN A 240 -3.52 -7.45 10.61
N TYR A 241 -3.62 -6.16 10.34
CA TYR A 241 -2.55 -5.35 9.76
C TYR A 241 -2.04 -5.81 8.38
N GLU A 242 -2.80 -6.64 7.65
CA GLU A 242 -2.42 -7.11 6.31
C GLU A 242 -2.26 -5.93 5.33
N GLY A 243 -3.17 -4.95 5.39
CA GLY A 243 -3.10 -3.76 4.55
C GLY A 243 -1.83 -2.96 4.82
N LEU A 244 -1.52 -2.71 6.09
CA LEU A 244 -0.33 -1.99 6.53
C LEU A 244 0.96 -2.68 6.05
N ILE A 245 1.06 -4.01 6.19
CA ILE A 245 2.21 -4.81 5.77
C ILE A 245 2.41 -4.70 4.25
N ALA A 246 1.33 -4.90 3.48
CA ALA A 246 1.36 -4.79 2.02
C ALA A 246 1.77 -3.37 1.59
N LEU A 247 1.26 -2.35 2.27
CA LEU A 247 1.57 -0.96 1.99
C LEU A 247 3.05 -0.65 2.28
N ASN A 248 3.60 -1.16 3.39
CA ASN A 248 5.00 -0.93 3.73
C ASN A 248 5.93 -1.57 2.71
N LYS A 249 5.62 -2.80 2.28
CA LYS A 249 6.34 -3.49 1.20
C LYS A 249 6.28 -2.71 -0.11
N GLU A 250 5.11 -2.22 -0.51
CA GLU A 250 4.95 -1.45 -1.75
C GLU A 250 5.77 -0.14 -1.73
N TRP A 251 5.76 0.55 -0.59
CA TRP A 251 6.38 1.87 -0.47
C TRP A 251 7.89 1.82 -0.27
N ASN A 252 8.36 0.87 0.54
CA ASN A 252 9.75 0.79 1.01
C ASN A 252 10.52 -0.42 0.45
N GLY A 253 9.87 -1.27 -0.34
CA GLY A 253 10.46 -2.44 -1.02
C GLY A 253 10.46 -3.72 -0.18
N GLU A 254 10.46 -3.60 1.14
CA GLU A 254 10.44 -4.72 2.08
C GLU A 254 9.57 -4.40 3.30
N SER A 255 8.88 -5.41 3.84
CA SER A 255 8.21 -5.36 5.14
C SER A 255 9.03 -6.14 6.17
N THR A 256 9.17 -5.59 7.36
CA THR A 256 9.85 -6.25 8.50
C THR A 256 9.13 -7.54 8.90
N VAL A 257 7.80 -7.53 8.85
CA VAL A 257 6.96 -8.69 9.16
C VAL A 257 7.11 -9.78 8.11
N GLU A 258 7.09 -9.44 6.82
CA GLU A 258 7.30 -10.43 5.76
C GLU A 258 8.71 -11.02 5.79
N ARG A 259 9.74 -10.17 6.02
CA ARG A 259 11.12 -10.62 6.16
C ARG A 259 11.28 -11.59 7.32
N TYR A 260 10.64 -11.33 8.46
CA TYR A 260 10.66 -12.24 9.59
C TYR A 260 10.02 -13.61 9.25
N ARG A 261 8.94 -13.62 8.45
CA ARG A 261 8.30 -14.86 8.02
C ARG A 261 9.20 -15.71 7.13
N THR A 262 10.07 -15.09 6.32
CA THR A 262 11.01 -15.79 5.44
C THR A 262 12.30 -16.16 6.15
N ASN A 263 12.76 -15.34 7.09
CA ASN A 263 13.94 -15.59 7.92
C ASN A 263 13.70 -15.06 9.35
N PRO A 264 13.53 -15.93 10.37
CA PRO A 264 13.17 -15.55 11.74
C PRO A 264 14.31 -14.89 12.53
N ASP A 265 15.32 -14.34 11.85
CA ASP A 265 16.39 -13.57 12.49
C ASP A 265 15.88 -12.19 12.94
N ASN A 266 15.87 -11.99 14.26
CA ASN A 266 15.43 -10.76 14.91
C ASN A 266 16.55 -9.71 15.08
N SER A 267 17.77 -9.98 14.60
CA SER A 267 18.92 -9.09 14.75
C SER A 267 18.70 -7.68 14.17
N ALA A 268 17.85 -7.57 13.13
CA ALA A 268 17.60 -6.32 12.40
C ALA A 268 16.53 -5.40 13.02
N LEU A 269 15.78 -5.85 14.03
CA LEU A 269 14.68 -5.09 14.63
C LEU A 269 15.15 -3.92 15.51
N GLY A 270 16.37 -4.01 16.06
CA GLY A 270 16.95 -3.00 16.95
C GLY A 270 16.84 -3.38 18.42
N THR A 271 17.11 -2.42 19.31
CA THR A 271 17.10 -2.65 20.76
C THR A 271 15.67 -2.70 21.30
N ARG A 272 15.42 -3.63 22.21
CA ARG A 272 14.13 -3.75 22.90
C ARG A 272 14.11 -2.85 24.13
N TYR A 273 12.94 -2.32 24.45
CA TYR A 273 12.77 -1.58 25.71
C TYR A 273 11.37 -1.80 26.30
N PRO A 274 11.25 -2.14 27.58
CA PRO A 274 12.31 -2.45 28.54
C PRO A 274 13.11 -3.71 28.16
N ALA A 275 14.33 -3.87 28.69
CA ALA A 275 15.17 -5.05 28.43
C ALA A 275 15.79 -5.59 29.72
N GLY A 276 16.11 -6.89 29.71
CA GLY A 276 16.84 -7.55 30.79
C GLY A 276 16.10 -7.53 32.13
N GLU A 277 16.79 -7.07 33.18
CA GLU A 277 16.30 -7.05 34.56
C GLU A 277 15.08 -6.13 34.75
N GLU A 278 15.03 -5.00 34.05
CA GLU A 278 13.90 -4.07 34.11
C GLU A 278 12.60 -4.74 33.63
N LEU A 279 12.68 -5.51 32.53
CA LEU A 279 11.55 -6.27 32.01
C LEU A 279 11.12 -7.37 32.98
N GLN A 280 12.07 -8.09 33.59
CA GLN A 280 11.76 -9.13 34.58
C GLN A 280 11.09 -8.55 35.82
N ASN A 281 11.57 -7.40 36.30
CA ASN A 281 10.97 -6.69 37.43
C ASN A 281 9.52 -6.28 37.14
N ILE A 282 9.23 -5.84 35.91
CA ILE A 282 7.86 -5.52 35.47
C ILE A 282 6.98 -6.76 35.42
N LEU A 283 7.48 -7.87 34.84
CA LEU A 283 6.70 -9.10 34.66
C LEU A 283 6.40 -9.81 35.99
N PHE A 284 7.32 -9.74 36.97
CA PHE A 284 7.22 -10.43 38.26
C PHE A 284 7.02 -9.50 39.46
N ALA A 285 6.64 -8.23 39.24
CA ALA A 285 6.55 -7.19 40.29
C ALA A 285 5.76 -7.62 41.54
N LYS A 286 4.67 -8.39 41.36
CA LYS A 286 3.78 -8.83 42.46
C LYS A 286 4.03 -10.27 42.91
N LYS A 287 5.06 -10.94 42.41
CA LYS A 287 5.37 -12.31 42.82
C LYS A 287 5.82 -12.28 44.29
N PRO A 288 5.20 -13.04 45.20
CA PRO A 288 5.68 -13.11 46.57
C PRO A 288 7.13 -13.59 46.54
N GLN A 289 8.04 -12.83 47.17
CA GLN A 289 9.43 -13.23 47.32
C GLN A 289 9.42 -14.53 48.11
N THR A 290 9.70 -15.66 47.45
CA THR A 290 10.07 -16.88 48.17
C THR A 290 11.38 -16.56 48.85
N THR A 291 11.32 -16.23 50.14
CA THR A 291 12.49 -16.15 50.98
C THR A 291 13.01 -17.58 51.10
N ASP A 292 13.84 -18.02 50.16
CA ASP A 292 14.76 -19.13 50.38
C ASP A 292 15.88 -18.62 51.30
N GLN A 293 15.49 -18.26 52.53
CA GLN A 293 16.38 -18.42 53.66
C GLN A 293 16.25 -19.89 54.06
N PRO A 294 17.35 -20.66 54.16
CA PRO A 294 17.28 -21.91 54.90
C PRO A 294 16.80 -21.53 56.30
N ALA A 295 15.58 -21.96 56.63
CA ALA A 295 15.04 -21.83 57.97
C ALA A 295 16.08 -22.41 58.92
N ASP A 296 16.59 -21.58 59.82
CA ASP A 296 17.30 -22.03 61.00
C ASP A 296 16.44 -23.12 61.64
N ALA A 297 16.90 -24.36 61.51
CA ALA A 297 16.36 -25.49 62.22
C ALA A 297 16.78 -25.38 63.69
N SER A 298 16.20 -24.41 64.40
CA SER A 298 16.12 -24.40 65.86
C SER A 298 14.68 -24.73 66.26
N GLY A 299 14.30 -25.98 66.00
CA GLY A 299 13.19 -26.59 66.72
C GLY A 299 13.48 -26.57 68.23
N PRO A 300 12.45 -26.53 69.09
CA PRO A 300 12.65 -26.49 70.54
C PRO A 300 13.41 -27.75 70.98
N SER A 301 14.56 -27.57 71.60
CA SER A 301 15.30 -28.67 72.22
C SER A 301 14.48 -29.21 73.39
N LEU A 302 14.07 -30.47 73.27
CA LEU A 302 13.54 -31.23 74.41
C LEU A 302 14.67 -31.42 75.42
N ALA A 303 14.66 -30.61 76.47
CA ALA A 303 15.49 -30.81 77.65
C ALA A 303 14.81 -31.86 78.56
N THR A 304 15.57 -32.85 79.04
CA THR A 304 15.18 -33.61 80.22
C THR A 304 15.19 -32.70 81.45
N ALA A 305 14.42 -33.04 82.49
CA ALA A 305 14.21 -32.21 83.69
C ALA A 305 15.49 -31.74 84.41
N ASP A 306 16.64 -32.34 84.09
CA ASP A 306 17.95 -32.03 84.68
C ASP A 306 18.89 -31.23 83.73
N GLY A 307 18.39 -30.72 82.60
CA GLY A 307 19.09 -29.69 81.80
C GLY A 307 20.29 -30.15 80.94
N VAL A 308 20.44 -31.44 80.63
CA VAL A 308 21.53 -31.96 79.77
C VAL A 308 21.00 -32.31 78.37
N PRO A 309 21.67 -31.88 77.27
CA PRO A 309 21.26 -32.20 75.90
C PRO A 309 21.55 -33.67 75.55
N VAL A 310 20.54 -34.35 74.97
CA VAL A 310 20.64 -35.74 74.50
C VAL A 310 21.39 -35.76 73.16
N GLY A 311 22.70 -35.97 73.18
CA GLY A 311 23.47 -36.08 71.95
C GLY A 311 24.98 -35.98 72.09
N SER A 312 25.60 -36.78 72.96
CA SER A 312 27.02 -37.11 72.81
C SER A 312 27.29 -38.51 73.38
N ALA A 313 27.61 -39.44 72.49
CA ALA A 313 28.11 -40.76 72.85
C ALA A 313 29.63 -40.71 73.04
N PRO A 314 30.19 -41.31 74.11
CA PRO A 314 31.62 -41.61 74.22
C PRO A 314 31.89 -43.13 74.38
N PRO A 315 33.15 -43.61 74.36
CA PRO A 315 34.37 -43.06 73.77
C PRO A 315 34.77 -43.73 72.43
#